data_AF-A0A6G0HXD7-F1
#
_entry.id   AF-A0A6G0HXD7-F1
#
_cell.length_a   1.000
_cell.length_b   1.000
_cell.length_c   1.000
_cell.angle_alpha   90.00
_cell.angle_beta   90.00
_cell.angle_gamma   90.00
#
_symmetry.space_group_name_H-M   'P 1'
#
loop_
_entity.id
_entity.type
_entity.pdbx_description
1 polymer ?
#
loop_
_entity_poly.entity_id
_entity_poly.type
_entity_poly.pdbx_seq_one_letter_code
_entity_poly.pdbx_strand_id
1 'polypeptide(L)'
;MDFSGKAGGRVIQNPTEAQSAEREEGQAWRRREALRCSLPNLNSGARPSSIHKSQPWFHGGVSRKEAQRLIEKQGLVDGMFLIRESQQHTQCFVLSLCYKLKTKHYLVIPCEDGGRKYFTMDDGLTLFIDLLQLVEFHQINKGILPVCLKHPCVCVAL
;
A
#
# COMPACT_ATOMS: atom_id res chain seq x y z
N MET A 1 -20.63 -30.53 -0.51
CA MET A 1 -20.13 -29.70 -1.61
C MET A 1 -19.68 -30.65 -2.71
N ASP A 2 -20.43 -30.69 -3.80
CA ASP A 2 -20.29 -31.56 -4.95
C ASP A 2 -19.72 -30.76 -6.13
N PHE A 3 -18.48 -31.08 -6.52
CA PHE A 3 -17.78 -30.42 -7.64
C PHE A 3 -18.09 -31.09 -8.98
N SER A 4 -19.36 -31.17 -9.38
CA SER A 4 -19.75 -31.67 -10.71
C SER A 4 -20.25 -30.53 -11.61
N GLY A 5 -19.34 -29.60 -11.91
CA GLY A 5 -19.49 -28.67 -13.03
C GLY A 5 -18.94 -29.29 -14.31
N LYS A 6 -19.76 -29.34 -15.37
CA LYS A 6 -19.42 -29.86 -16.72
C LYS A 6 -18.38 -29.06 -17.51
N ALA A 7 -17.56 -28.24 -16.85
CA ALA A 7 -16.34 -27.65 -17.37
C ALA A 7 -15.23 -27.95 -16.35
N GLY A 8 -14.75 -29.20 -16.37
CA GLY A 8 -13.94 -29.77 -15.30
C GLY A 8 -12.56 -29.12 -15.20
N GLY A 9 -12.36 -28.29 -14.16
CA GLY A 9 -11.02 -28.02 -13.65
C GLY A 9 -10.42 -29.34 -13.17
N ARG A 10 -9.40 -29.84 -13.86
CA ARG A 10 -8.71 -31.07 -13.46
C ARG A 10 -7.65 -30.76 -12.41
N VAL A 11 -7.52 -31.63 -11.42
CA VAL A 11 -6.45 -31.57 -10.42
C VAL A 11 -5.14 -31.98 -11.10
N ILE A 12 -4.14 -31.10 -11.08
CA ILE A 12 -2.81 -31.37 -11.63
C ILE A 12 -2.02 -32.20 -10.62
N GLN A 13 -1.86 -33.49 -10.89
CA GLN A 13 -1.12 -34.42 -10.02
C GLN A 13 0.36 -34.55 -10.42
N ASN A 14 0.72 -34.14 -11.64
CA ASN A 14 2.08 -34.21 -12.14
C ASN A 14 2.90 -32.99 -11.65
N PRO A 15 4.00 -33.19 -10.90
CA PRO A 15 4.80 -32.09 -10.34
C PRO A 15 5.36 -31.13 -11.40
N THR A 16 5.78 -31.65 -12.55
CA THR A 16 6.35 -30.83 -13.64
C THR A 16 5.27 -30.02 -14.34
N GLU A 17 4.07 -30.59 -14.47
CA GLU A 17 2.92 -29.89 -15.03
C GLU A 17 2.45 -28.77 -14.10
N ALA A 18 2.46 -29.01 -12.79
CA ALA A 18 2.14 -27.99 -11.79
C ALA A 18 3.14 -26.82 -11.85
N GLN A 19 4.45 -27.10 -11.89
CA GLN A 19 5.49 -26.07 -12.04
C GLN A 19 5.37 -25.28 -13.35
N SER A 20 4.98 -25.93 -14.43
CA SER A 20 4.75 -25.27 -15.72
C SER A 20 3.53 -24.35 -15.65
N ALA A 21 2.43 -24.82 -15.05
CA ALA A 21 1.21 -24.04 -14.85
C ALA A 21 1.47 -22.82 -13.94
N GLU A 22 2.19 -23.00 -12.84
CA GLU A 22 2.61 -21.90 -11.94
C GLU A 22 3.48 -20.88 -12.68
N ARG A 23 4.46 -21.34 -13.48
CA ARG A 23 5.33 -20.45 -14.26
C ARG A 23 4.55 -19.72 -15.35
N GLU A 24 3.63 -20.40 -16.02
CA GLU A 24 2.79 -19.82 -17.08
C GLU A 24 1.79 -18.81 -16.51
N GLU A 25 1.12 -19.12 -15.41
CA GLU A 25 0.20 -18.23 -14.71
C GLU A 25 0.95 -17.00 -14.15
N GLY A 26 2.12 -17.22 -13.55
CA GLY A 26 3.00 -16.14 -13.10
C GLY A 26 3.47 -15.23 -14.24
N GLN A 27 3.77 -15.79 -15.43
CA GLN A 27 4.10 -14.99 -16.62
C GLN A 27 2.86 -14.33 -17.25
N ALA A 28 1.70 -14.97 -17.21
CA ALA A 28 0.45 -14.44 -17.74
C ALA A 28 -0.05 -13.26 -16.89
N TRP A 29 0.09 -13.33 -15.57
CA TRP A 29 -0.14 -12.19 -14.68
C TRP A 29 0.79 -11.03 -15.04
N ARG A 30 2.09 -11.30 -15.20
CA ARG A 30 3.08 -10.27 -15.58
C ARG A 30 2.76 -9.62 -16.92
N ARG A 31 2.29 -10.40 -17.91
CA ARG A 31 1.85 -9.88 -19.22
C ARG A 31 0.56 -9.04 -19.13
N ARG A 32 -0.40 -9.43 -18.28
CA ARG A 32 -1.67 -8.72 -18.11
C ARG A 32 -1.50 -7.36 -17.42
N GLU A 33 -0.59 -7.27 -16.44
CA GLU A 33 -0.14 -6.01 -15.83
C GLU A 33 0.61 -5.12 -16.85
N ALA A 34 1.50 -5.71 -17.65
CA ALA A 34 2.25 -4.97 -18.68
C ALA A 34 1.34 -4.37 -19.77
N LEU A 35 0.26 -5.06 -20.16
CA LEU A 35 -0.68 -4.57 -21.18
C LEU A 35 -1.60 -3.44 -20.69
N ARG A 36 -1.82 -3.28 -19.37
CA ARG A 36 -2.48 -2.08 -18.82
C ARG A 36 -1.60 -0.82 -18.89
N CYS A 37 -0.29 -0.97 -19.06
CA CYS A 37 0.66 0.14 -19.18
C CYS A 37 0.96 0.58 -20.63
N SER A 38 0.31 -0.02 -21.63
CA SER A 38 0.62 0.21 -23.04
C SER A 38 -0.49 0.97 -23.75
N LEU A 39 -0.65 2.26 -23.45
CA LEU A 39 -1.31 3.23 -24.34
C LEU A 39 -0.31 4.33 -24.72
N PRO A 40 -0.32 4.80 -25.99
CA PRO A 40 0.75 5.63 -26.52
C PRO A 40 0.67 7.08 -26.01
N ASN A 41 1.85 7.68 -26.02
CA ASN A 41 2.21 9.02 -25.60
C ASN A 41 1.26 10.13 -26.14
N LEU A 42 0.61 10.86 -25.23
CA LEU A 42 0.11 12.21 -25.48
C LEU A 42 0.80 13.20 -24.51
N ASN A 43 1.49 14.16 -25.12
CA ASN A 43 2.11 15.37 -24.60
C ASN A 43 1.80 15.83 -23.15
N SER A 44 2.89 16.13 -22.44
CA SER A 44 3.08 17.24 -21.47
C SER A 44 1.88 17.69 -20.63
N GLY A 45 1.86 17.30 -19.35
CA GLY A 45 1.03 17.94 -18.34
C GLY A 45 0.84 17.08 -17.10
N ALA A 46 1.62 17.34 -16.05
CA ALA A 46 1.49 16.77 -14.71
C ALA A 46 1.39 15.23 -14.63
N ARG A 47 2.53 14.57 -14.39
CA ARG A 47 2.50 13.29 -13.66
C ARG A 47 1.64 13.52 -12.41
N PRO A 48 0.69 12.66 -12.02
CA PRO A 48 -0.01 12.79 -10.75
C PRO A 48 0.95 12.41 -9.62
N SER A 49 2.04 13.16 -9.46
CA SER A 49 3.16 12.88 -8.57
C SER A 49 2.78 13.02 -7.09
N SER A 50 1.51 13.25 -6.79
CA SER A 50 1.04 13.47 -5.43
C SER A 50 -0.46 13.21 -5.23
N ILE A 51 -1.03 12.11 -5.77
CA ILE A 51 -2.44 11.76 -5.50
C ILE A 51 -2.75 11.68 -3.99
N HIS A 52 -1.75 11.35 -3.18
CA HIS A 52 -1.82 11.36 -1.72
C HIS A 52 -2.08 12.75 -1.12
N LYS A 53 -1.69 13.85 -1.78
CA LYS A 53 -1.87 15.21 -1.23
C LYS A 53 -3.33 15.64 -1.12
N SER A 54 -4.22 15.05 -1.92
CA SER A 54 -5.66 15.28 -1.82
C SER A 54 -6.34 14.37 -0.80
N GLN A 55 -5.59 13.47 -0.14
CA GLN A 55 -6.17 12.46 0.72
C GLN A 55 -6.33 12.99 2.16
N PRO A 56 -7.46 12.70 2.82
CA PRO A 56 -7.76 13.20 4.17
C PRO A 56 -6.79 12.72 5.25
N TRP A 57 -6.14 11.58 5.02
CA TRP A 57 -5.15 10.99 5.93
C TRP A 57 -3.72 11.50 5.71
N PHE A 58 -3.47 12.34 4.69
CA PHE A 58 -2.14 12.86 4.40
C PHE A 58 -1.94 14.25 5.01
N HIS A 59 -0.89 14.39 5.84
CA HIS A 59 -0.66 15.56 6.69
C HIS A 59 0.63 16.32 6.32
N GLY A 60 1.31 15.94 5.24
CA GLY A 60 2.55 16.61 4.79
C GLY A 60 3.62 16.68 5.88
N GLY A 61 4.26 17.84 6.05
CA GLY A 61 5.41 18.07 6.94
C GLY A 61 5.14 18.08 8.45
N VAL A 62 4.04 17.50 8.92
CA VAL A 62 3.72 17.39 10.35
C VAL A 62 4.81 16.60 11.09
N SER A 63 5.19 17.08 12.28
CA SER A 63 6.21 16.42 13.12
C SER A 63 5.69 15.14 13.77
N ARG A 64 6.61 14.30 14.26
CA ARG A 64 6.23 13.09 15.03
C ARG A 64 5.34 13.41 16.24
N LYS A 65 5.69 14.47 16.98
CA LYS A 65 4.96 14.92 18.17
C LYS A 65 3.58 15.47 17.81
N GLU A 66 3.50 16.24 16.73
CA GLU A 66 2.25 16.82 16.27
C GLU A 66 1.30 15.75 15.72
N ALA A 67 1.82 14.76 14.98
CA ALA A 67 1.04 13.60 14.53
C ALA A 67 0.42 12.83 15.70
N GLN A 68 1.19 12.59 16.76
CA GLN A 68 0.68 11.96 17.98
C GLN A 68 -0.44 12.81 18.61
N ARG A 69 -0.24 14.13 18.72
CA ARG A 69 -1.24 15.06 19.25
C ARG A 69 -2.55 15.06 18.45
N LEU A 70 -2.47 14.94 17.12
CA LEU A 70 -3.64 14.90 16.24
C LEU A 70 -4.46 13.61 16.45
N ILE A 71 -3.78 12.46 16.49
CA ILE A 71 -4.40 11.17 16.79
C ILE A 71 -5.02 11.17 18.21
N GLU A 72 -4.34 11.78 19.18
CA GLU A 72 -4.85 11.94 20.54
C GLU A 72 -6.13 12.77 20.59
N LYS A 73 -6.16 13.93 19.92
CA LYS A 73 -7.34 14.80 19.85
C LYS A 73 -8.55 14.14 19.22
N GLN A 74 -8.35 13.18 18.32
CA GLN A 74 -9.43 12.50 17.62
C GLN A 74 -9.91 11.23 18.34
N GLY A 75 -9.27 10.84 19.45
CA GLY A 75 -9.83 9.88 20.42
C GLY A 75 -9.08 8.55 20.57
N LEU A 76 -7.84 8.41 20.07
CA LEU A 76 -6.99 7.22 20.31
C LEU A 76 -7.66 5.87 19.98
N VAL A 77 -8.39 5.80 18.88
CA VAL A 77 -9.09 4.56 18.47
C VAL A 77 -8.14 3.63 17.71
N ASP A 78 -8.21 2.33 18.00
CA ASP A 78 -7.45 1.30 17.29
C ASP A 78 -7.70 1.38 15.77
N GLY A 79 -6.61 1.49 15.00
CA GLY A 79 -6.69 1.63 13.54
C GLY A 79 -6.80 3.09 13.07
N MET A 80 -6.75 4.07 13.98
CA MET A 80 -6.65 5.49 13.62
C MET A 80 -5.26 5.80 13.07
N PHE A 81 -5.17 6.48 11.94
CA PHE A 81 -3.89 6.68 11.27
C PHE A 81 -3.78 7.99 10.48
N LEU A 82 -2.55 8.42 10.24
CA LEU A 82 -2.20 9.43 9.24
C LEU A 82 -0.85 9.11 8.60
N ILE A 83 -0.61 9.64 7.42
CA ILE A 83 0.69 9.60 6.76
C ILE A 83 1.25 11.03 6.70
N ARG A 84 2.53 11.15 7.04
CA ARG A 84 3.29 12.42 7.04
C ARG A 84 4.63 12.24 6.33
N GLU A 85 5.25 13.33 5.93
CA GLU A 85 6.62 13.35 5.43
C GLU A 85 7.60 13.06 6.59
N SER A 86 8.69 12.35 6.28
CA SER A 86 9.76 12.13 7.25
C SER A 86 10.60 13.40 7.39
N GLN A 87 10.82 13.84 8.64
CA GLN A 87 11.70 14.97 8.94
C GLN A 87 13.19 14.58 8.93
N GLN A 88 13.49 13.28 9.02
CA GLN A 88 14.86 12.76 9.11
C GLN A 88 15.37 12.18 7.79
N HIS A 89 14.47 11.71 6.92
CA HIS A 89 14.83 11.02 5.68
C HIS A 89 14.13 11.68 4.50
N THR A 90 14.91 12.23 3.58
CA THR A 90 14.37 12.86 2.37
C THR A 90 13.59 11.84 1.55
N GLN A 91 12.49 12.28 0.94
CA GLN A 91 11.59 11.45 0.10
C GLN A 91 10.94 10.25 0.79
N CYS A 92 11.12 10.07 2.10
CA CYS A 92 10.45 9.04 2.88
C CYS A 92 9.18 9.59 3.52
N PHE A 93 8.22 8.69 3.77
CA PHE A 93 7.01 9.00 4.50
C PHE A 93 6.97 8.21 5.82
N VAL A 94 6.05 8.58 6.71
CA VAL A 94 5.83 7.87 7.96
C VAL A 94 4.34 7.65 8.15
N LEU A 95 3.94 6.38 8.25
CA LEU A 95 2.61 5.99 8.71
C LEU A 95 2.59 6.04 10.24
N SER A 96 1.76 6.92 10.80
CA SER A 96 1.53 7.01 12.25
C SER A 96 0.18 6.35 12.56
N LEU A 97 0.17 5.33 13.41
CA LEU A 97 -0.97 4.44 13.67
C LEU A 97 -1.24 4.33 15.17
N CYS A 98 -2.49 4.50 15.59
CA CYS A 98 -2.93 4.21 16.94
C CYS A 98 -3.26 2.72 17.12
N TYR A 99 -2.71 2.14 18.19
CA TYR A 99 -3.04 0.80 18.64
C TYR A 99 -2.86 0.70 20.15
N LYS A 100 -3.89 0.21 20.87
CA LYS A 100 -3.92 0.11 22.33
C LYS A 100 -3.53 1.42 23.02
N LEU A 101 -4.17 2.51 22.59
CA LEU A 101 -3.94 3.87 23.10
C LEU A 101 -2.50 4.40 22.91
N LYS A 102 -1.69 3.77 22.06
CA LYS A 102 -0.32 4.18 21.75
C LYS A 102 -0.15 4.45 20.27
N THR A 103 0.56 5.52 19.94
CA THR A 103 0.93 5.84 18.55
C THR A 103 2.22 5.13 18.18
N LYS A 104 2.16 4.31 17.13
CA LYS A 104 3.30 3.65 16.49
C LYS A 104 3.62 4.34 15.17
N HIS A 105 4.90 4.36 14.79
CA HIS A 105 5.36 4.99 13.55
C HIS A 105 6.12 3.99 12.70
N TYR A 106 5.72 3.88 11.44
CA TYR A 106 6.29 2.97 10.45
C TYR A 106 6.88 3.80 9.32
N LEU A 107 8.16 3.58 9.05
CA LEU A 107 8.85 4.27 7.96
C LEU A 107 8.40 3.66 6.63
N VAL A 108 8.02 4.52 5.70
CA VAL A 108 7.69 4.16 4.33
C VAL A 108 8.83 4.66 3.44
N ILE A 109 9.57 3.73 2.85
CA ILE A 109 10.81 4.02 2.13
C ILE A 109 10.57 3.84 0.63
N PRO A 110 11.05 4.77 -0.22
CA PRO A 110 11.06 4.55 -1.65
C PRO A 110 12.09 3.48 -2.03
N CYS A 111 11.73 2.57 -2.91
CA CYS A 111 12.63 1.58 -3.50
C CYS A 111 12.42 1.51 -5.02
N GLU A 112 13.35 0.84 -5.71
CA GLU A 112 13.30 0.69 -7.16
C GLU A 112 13.39 -0.80 -7.52
N ASP A 113 12.47 -1.26 -8.38
CA ASP A 113 12.48 -2.60 -8.95
C ASP A 113 12.17 -2.51 -10.45
N GLY A 114 13.05 -3.09 -11.27
CA GLY A 114 12.90 -3.06 -12.74
C GLY A 114 12.78 -1.66 -13.35
N GLY A 115 13.43 -0.64 -12.78
CA GLY A 115 13.37 0.75 -13.25
C GLY A 115 12.08 1.49 -12.89
N ARG A 116 11.22 0.90 -12.06
CA ARG A 116 10.01 1.53 -11.52
C ARG A 116 10.19 1.82 -10.03
N LYS A 117 9.68 2.97 -9.58
CA LYS A 117 9.69 3.37 -8.18
C LYS A 117 8.49 2.78 -7.45
N TYR A 118 8.74 2.27 -6.25
CA TYR A 118 7.76 1.74 -5.32
C TYR A 118 7.99 2.29 -3.92
N PHE A 119 7.07 2.00 -3.02
CA PHE A 119 7.17 2.22 -1.59
C PHE A 119 7.08 0.89 -0.84
N THR A 120 7.79 0.78 0.26
CA THR A 120 7.77 -0.40 1.13
C THR A 120 7.83 0.03 2.60
N MET A 121 7.32 -0.83 3.50
CA MET A 121 7.47 -0.70 4.95
C MET A 121 8.17 -1.91 5.59
N ASP A 122 8.52 -2.92 4.79
CA ASP A 122 8.99 -4.23 5.20
C ASP A 122 10.19 -4.68 4.36
N ASP A 123 11.15 -3.76 4.18
CA ASP A 123 12.42 -4.00 3.49
C ASP A 123 12.28 -4.61 2.07
N GLY A 124 11.20 -4.24 1.37
CA GLY A 124 10.95 -4.63 -0.01
C GLY A 124 10.17 -5.94 -0.18
N LEU A 125 9.73 -6.58 0.91
CA LEU A 125 8.88 -7.78 0.82
C LEU A 125 7.51 -7.46 0.21
N THR A 126 6.94 -6.30 0.56
CA THR A 126 5.73 -5.77 -0.03
C THR A 126 6.01 -4.44 -0.72
N LEU A 127 5.59 -4.33 -1.98
CA LEU A 127 5.81 -3.17 -2.82
C LEU A 127 4.48 -2.49 -3.16
N PHE A 128 4.46 -1.17 -3.04
CA PHE A 128 3.32 -0.33 -3.37
C PHE A 128 3.69 0.72 -4.43
N ILE A 129 2.87 0.89 -5.46
CA ILE A 129 3.10 1.87 -6.53
C ILE A 129 3.03 3.31 -6.01
N ASP A 130 2.18 3.55 -5.02
CA ASP A 130 2.00 4.83 -4.36
C ASP A 130 1.46 4.65 -2.92
N LEU A 131 1.33 5.76 -2.19
CA LEU A 131 0.80 5.75 -0.83
C LEU A 131 -0.69 5.38 -0.76
N LEU A 132 -1.45 5.60 -1.85
CA LEU A 132 -2.86 5.27 -1.88
C LEU A 132 -3.04 3.74 -1.85
N GLN A 133 -2.32 3.03 -2.72
CA GLN A 133 -2.30 1.57 -2.74
C GLN A 133 -1.82 0.99 -1.40
N LEU A 134 -0.80 1.60 -0.79
CA LEU A 134 -0.32 1.20 0.54
C LEU A 134 -1.45 1.28 1.58
N VAL A 135 -2.21 2.38 1.59
CA VAL A 135 -3.33 2.57 2.52
C VAL A 135 -4.45 1.58 2.24
N GLU A 136 -4.88 1.44 0.99
CA GLU A 136 -5.95 0.51 0.59
C GLU A 136 -5.61 -0.94 0.97
N PHE A 137 -4.38 -1.36 0.70
CA PHE A 137 -3.92 -2.69 1.10
C PHE A 137 -4.01 -2.88 2.61
N HIS A 138 -3.53 -1.91 3.40
CA HIS A 138 -3.50 -2.01 4.86
C HIS A 138 -4.87 -1.76 5.53
N GLN A 139 -5.87 -1.28 4.80
CA GLN A 139 -7.26 -1.23 5.26
C GLN A 139 -7.89 -2.64 5.30
N ILE A 140 -7.48 -3.52 4.39
CA ILE A 140 -7.99 -4.90 4.28
C ILE A 140 -7.07 -5.88 5.01
N ASN A 141 -5.76 -5.72 4.84
CA ASN A 141 -4.74 -6.64 5.32
C ASN A 141 -3.92 -6.01 6.44
N LYS A 142 -3.62 -6.75 7.50
CA LYS A 142 -2.74 -6.24 8.56
C LYS A 142 -1.30 -6.05 8.07
N GLY A 143 -0.80 -6.98 7.25
CA GLY A 143 0.62 -7.04 6.92
C GLY A 143 1.47 -7.04 8.19
N ILE A 144 2.44 -6.14 8.27
CA ILE A 144 3.31 -5.95 9.45
C ILE A 144 2.68 -5.10 10.57
N LEU A 145 1.48 -4.53 10.34
CA LEU A 145 0.81 -3.65 11.30
C LEU A 145 0.07 -4.47 12.38
N PRO A 146 -0.04 -3.97 13.62
CA PRO A 146 -0.77 -4.67 14.69
C PRO A 146 -2.29 -4.72 14.45
N VAL A 147 -2.82 -3.79 13.65
CA VAL A 147 -4.23 -3.65 13.29
C VAL A 147 -4.33 -3.04 11.89
N CYS A 148 -5.39 -3.37 11.15
CA CYS A 148 -5.67 -2.72 9.87
C CYS A 148 -5.92 -1.22 10.07
N LEU A 149 -5.67 -0.45 9.02
CA LEU A 149 -6.04 0.96 8.95
C LEU A 149 -7.56 1.07 8.88
N LYS A 150 -8.18 1.86 9.76
CA LYS A 150 -9.65 1.96 9.85
C LYS A 150 -10.14 3.38 9.77
N HIS A 151 -9.48 4.28 10.49
CA HIS A 151 -9.99 5.63 10.71
C HIS A 151 -8.93 6.64 10.27
N PRO A 152 -9.10 7.30 9.10
CA PRO A 152 -8.19 8.37 8.71
C PRO A 152 -8.29 9.49 9.75
N CYS A 153 -7.16 9.87 10.33
CA CYS A 153 -7.06 11.05 11.15
C CYS A 153 -7.13 12.26 10.22
N VAL A 154 -8.17 13.06 10.35
CA VAL A 154 -8.42 14.19 9.46
C VAL A 154 -7.90 15.46 10.12
N CYS A 155 -7.13 16.25 9.38
CA CYS A 155 -6.87 17.63 9.79
C CYS A 155 -8.20 18.38 9.74
N VAL A 156 -8.81 18.62 10.90
CA VAL A 156 -9.90 19.58 11.00
C VAL A 156 -9.27 20.95 10.87
N ALA A 157 -9.37 21.56 9.69
CA ALA A 157 -9.19 23.00 9.56
C ALA A 157 -10.31 23.66 10.37
N LEU A 158 -9.95 24.29 11.49
CA LEU A 158 -10.83 25.19 12.23
C LEU A 158 -10.82 26.56 11.54
#